data_AF-A0A821R688-F1
#
_entry.id   AF-A0A821R688-F1
#
_cell.length_a   1.000
_cell.length_b   1.000
_cell.length_c   1.000
_cell.angle_alpha   90.00
_cell.angle_beta   90.00
_cell.angle_gamma   90.00
#
_symmetry.space_group_name_H-M   'P 1'
#
loop_
_entity.id
_entity.type
_entity.pdbx_description
1 polymer ?
#
loop_
_entity_poly.entity_id
_entity_poly.type
_entity_poly.pdbx_seq_one_letter_code
_entity_poly.pdbx_strand_id
1 'polypeptide(L)'
;KTKEFNEWAECFVEVCLPSDILSLGIDIYDTPGFLSDNREQILTDNLHKLVKRIKPTLLFLYDNATISDTDKRCFLAMKNALGSMERVSVFFLNTKADCISIANDYLLDDDP
;
A
#
# COMPACT_ATOMS: atom_id res chain seq x y z
N LYS A 1 -12.13 10.14 -19.43
CA LYS A 1 -11.87 10.17 -17.96
C LYS A 1 -11.87 8.78 -17.32
N THR A 2 -13.00 8.11 -17.11
CA THR A 2 -13.01 6.80 -16.41
C THR A 2 -12.29 5.68 -17.17
N LYS A 3 -12.41 5.65 -18.50
CA LYS A 3 -11.80 4.61 -19.34
C LYS A 3 -10.28 4.74 -19.46
N GLU A 4 -9.79 5.96 -19.73
CA GLU A 4 -8.35 6.26 -19.80
C GLU A 4 -7.64 6.03 -18.45
N PHE A 5 -8.31 6.34 -17.33
CA PHE A 5 -7.76 6.08 -16.00
C PHE A 5 -7.63 4.58 -15.71
N ASN A 6 -8.63 3.78 -16.09
CA ASN A 6 -8.59 2.34 -15.93
C ASN A 6 -7.49 1.70 -16.78
N GLU A 7 -7.33 2.13 -18.04
CA GLU A 7 -6.26 1.66 -18.93
C GLU A 7 -4.87 2.06 -18.40
N TRP A 8 -4.71 3.29 -17.91
CA TRP A 8 -3.46 3.74 -17.27
C TRP A 8 -3.13 2.93 -16.00
N ALA A 9 -4.14 2.60 -15.19
CA ALA A 9 -3.94 1.87 -13.94
C ALA A 9 -3.45 0.43 -14.17
N GLU A 10 -3.68 -0.16 -15.35
CA GLU A 10 -3.16 -1.49 -15.71
C GLU A 10 -1.70 -1.45 -16.23
N CYS A 11 -1.14 -0.26 -16.50
CA CYS A 11 0.22 -0.11 -16.97
C CYS A 11 1.24 -0.22 -15.82
N PHE A 12 2.15 -1.19 -15.93
CA PHE A 12 3.34 -1.23 -15.08
C PHE A 12 4.36 -0.22 -15.57
N VAL A 13 4.77 0.69 -14.68
CA VAL A 13 5.89 1.60 -14.92
C VAL A 13 7.09 1.06 -14.16
N GLU A 14 8.13 0.69 -14.90
CA GLU A 14 9.40 0.23 -14.33
C GLU A 14 10.35 1.41 -14.15
N VAL A 15 10.96 1.51 -12.98
CA VAL A 15 11.93 2.54 -12.64
C VAL A 15 13.19 1.87 -12.11
N CYS A 16 14.31 2.05 -12.81
CA CYS A 16 15.61 1.54 -12.39
C CYS A 16 16.38 2.62 -11.63
N LEU A 17 16.78 2.32 -10.40
CA LEU A 17 17.53 3.24 -9.53
C LEU A 17 18.87 2.59 -9.12
N PRO A 18 19.96 3.37 -9.05
CA PRO A 18 21.22 2.88 -8.48
C PRO A 18 21.08 2.78 -6.96
N SER A 19 20.64 1.62 -6.47
CA SER A 19 20.42 1.34 -5.05
C SER A 19 21.08 0.03 -4.66
N ASP A 20 21.88 0.06 -3.60
CA ASP A 20 22.53 -1.13 -3.04
C ASP A 20 21.48 -2.18 -2.62
N ILE A 21 20.31 -1.74 -2.14
CA ILE A 21 19.21 -2.65 -1.78
C ILE A 21 18.64 -3.36 -3.02
N LEU A 22 18.42 -2.61 -4.11
CA LEU A 22 17.91 -3.19 -5.35
C LEU A 22 18.95 -4.12 -5.99
N SER A 23 20.25 -3.86 -5.78
CA SER A 23 21.33 -4.74 -6.24
C SER A 23 21.33 -6.14 -5.61
N LEU A 24 20.60 -6.33 -4.50
CA LEU A 24 20.39 -7.63 -3.87
C LEU A 24 19.35 -8.50 -4.62
N GLY A 25 18.77 -8.00 -5.70
CA GLY A 25 17.73 -8.70 -6.47
C GLY A 25 16.34 -8.58 -5.83
N ILE A 26 16.08 -7.49 -5.11
CA ILE A 26 14.77 -7.17 -4.54
C ILE A 26 14.04 -6.22 -5.48
N ASP A 27 12.86 -6.64 -5.94
CA ASP A 27 11.94 -5.78 -6.69
C ASP A 27 10.89 -5.18 -5.75
N ILE A 28 10.68 -3.87 -5.86
CA ILE A 28 9.66 -3.13 -5.08
C ILE A 28 8.55 -2.71 -6.03
N TYR A 29 7.33 -3.10 -5.68
CA TYR A 29 6.12 -2.73 -6.41
C TYR A 29 5.31 -1.77 -5.54
N ASP A 30 5.36 -0.49 -5.89
CA ASP A 30 4.48 0.50 -5.28
C ASP A 30 3.11 0.47 -5.95
N THR A 31 2.05 0.58 -5.16
CA THR A 31 0.67 0.54 -5.65
C THR A 31 0.04 1.92 -5.48
N PRO A 32 -0.74 2.41 -6.45
CA PRO A 32 -1.43 3.68 -6.30
C PRO A 32 -2.36 3.70 -5.08
N GLY A 33 -2.38 4.84 -4.37
CA GLY A 33 -3.24 5.06 -3.21
C GLY A 33 -4.74 5.19 -3.53
N PHE A 34 -5.58 5.15 -2.49
CA PHE A 34 -7.05 5.03 -2.54
C PHE A 34 -7.83 6.30 -2.90
N LEU A 35 -7.33 7.14 -3.81
CA LEU A 35 -7.88 8.48 -4.07
C LEU A 35 -8.98 8.55 -5.15
N SER A 36 -9.51 7.43 -5.66
CA SER A 36 -10.51 7.43 -6.75
C SER A 36 -11.82 6.69 -6.43
N ASP A 37 -12.87 6.99 -7.20
CA ASP A 37 -14.22 6.42 -7.04
C ASP A 37 -14.31 4.94 -7.49
N ASN A 38 -13.40 4.47 -8.35
CA ASN A 38 -13.32 3.07 -8.84
C ASN A 38 -12.22 2.24 -8.14
N ARG A 39 -11.71 2.72 -7.00
CA ARG A 39 -10.50 2.21 -6.32
C ARG A 39 -10.50 0.71 -6.02
N GLU A 40 -11.63 0.16 -5.59
CA GLU A 40 -11.69 -1.23 -5.09
C GLU A 40 -11.56 -2.22 -6.24
N GLN A 41 -12.21 -1.95 -7.37
CA GLN A 41 -12.17 -2.80 -8.55
C GLN A 41 -10.77 -2.81 -9.18
N ILE A 42 -10.17 -1.63 -9.36
CA ILE A 42 -8.84 -1.47 -9.96
C ILE A 42 -7.78 -2.13 -9.10
N LEU A 43 -7.81 -1.90 -7.78
CA LEU A 43 -6.89 -2.58 -6.87
C LEU A 43 -7.13 -4.09 -6.91
N THR A 44 -8.39 -4.53 -6.87
CA THR A 44 -8.71 -5.96 -6.85
C THR A 44 -8.15 -6.67 -8.06
N ASP A 45 -8.43 -6.15 -9.26
CA ASP A 45 -8.01 -6.79 -10.50
C ASP A 45 -6.49 -6.72 -10.70
N ASN A 46 -5.86 -5.57 -10.40
CA ASN A 46 -4.43 -5.38 -10.62
C ASN A 46 -3.60 -6.10 -9.57
N LEU A 47 -3.96 -6.01 -8.30
CA LEU A 47 -3.29 -6.72 -7.21
C LEU A 47 -3.44 -8.23 -7.39
N HIS A 48 -4.63 -8.71 -7.74
CA HIS A 48 -4.84 -10.14 -8.01
C HIS A 48 -3.93 -10.62 -9.15
N LYS A 49 -3.91 -9.91 -10.29
CA LYS A 49 -3.05 -10.26 -11.43
C LYS A 49 -1.56 -10.24 -11.04
N LEU A 50 -1.12 -9.21 -10.30
CA LEU A 50 0.26 -9.06 -9.85
C LEU A 50 0.68 -10.21 -8.92
N VAL A 51 -0.09 -10.44 -7.86
CA VAL A 51 0.21 -11.46 -6.85
C VAL A 51 0.22 -12.85 -7.46
N LYS A 52 -0.72 -13.16 -8.35
CA LYS A 52 -0.76 -14.44 -9.07
C LYS A 52 0.48 -14.66 -9.93
N ARG A 53 1.03 -13.59 -10.53
CA ARG A 53 2.16 -13.66 -11.45
C ARG A 53 3.51 -13.82 -10.73
N ILE A 54 3.72 -13.08 -9.64
CA ILE A 54 5.06 -12.99 -8.99
C ILE A 54 5.11 -13.56 -7.58
N LYS A 55 3.97 -13.86 -6.95
CA LYS A 55 3.86 -14.36 -5.56
C LYS A 55 4.70 -13.55 -4.55
N PRO A 56 4.48 -12.22 -4.44
CA PRO A 56 5.33 -11.35 -3.65
C PRO A 56 5.07 -11.50 -2.14
N THR A 57 5.96 -10.94 -1.32
CA THR A 57 5.62 -10.59 0.06
C THR A 57 4.87 -9.26 0.05
N LEU A 58 3.73 -9.19 0.73
CA LEU A 58 2.91 -7.97 0.78
C LEU A 58 3.19 -7.17 2.06
N LEU A 59 3.32 -5.86 1.90
CA LEU A 59 3.39 -4.91 3.00
C LEU A 59 2.16 -4.01 2.96
N PHE A 60 1.35 -4.04 4.01
CA PHE A 60 0.21 -3.17 4.20
C PHE A 60 0.61 -2.00 5.10
N LEU A 61 0.75 -0.82 4.52
CA LEU A 61 1.16 0.39 5.23
C LEU A 61 -0.07 1.12 5.76
N TYR A 62 -0.09 1.50 7.04
CA TYR A 62 -1.18 2.25 7.66
C TYR A 62 -0.65 3.26 8.69
N ASP A 63 -1.46 4.25 9.05
CA ASP A 63 -1.10 5.31 10.03
C ASP A 63 -1.52 4.91 11.46
N ASN A 64 -0.69 5.24 12.46
CA ASN A 64 -0.74 4.72 13.83
C ASN A 64 -2.02 5.08 14.60
N ALA A 65 -2.52 6.31 14.42
CA ALA A 65 -3.48 6.88 15.38
C ALA A 65 -4.93 6.42 15.18
N THR A 66 -5.30 5.87 14.02
CA THR A 66 -6.63 5.27 13.82
C THR A 66 -6.64 4.59 12.45
N ILE A 67 -6.93 3.28 12.41
CA ILE A 67 -7.26 2.63 11.14
C ILE A 67 -8.49 3.35 10.58
N SER A 68 -8.28 4.18 9.57
CA SER A 68 -9.35 4.96 8.96
C SER A 68 -10.32 4.03 8.26
N ASP A 69 -11.55 4.48 8.01
CA ASP A 69 -12.49 3.68 7.21
C ASP A 69 -11.96 3.41 5.79
N THR A 70 -11.09 4.29 5.29
CA THR A 70 -10.35 4.08 4.03
C THR A 70 -9.40 2.90 4.15
N ASP A 71 -8.62 2.80 5.23
CA ASP A 71 -7.68 1.69 5.45
C ASP A 71 -8.43 0.36 5.63
N LYS A 72 -9.58 0.37 6.32
CA LYS A 72 -10.44 -0.82 6.44
C LYS A 72 -10.95 -1.29 5.09
N ARG A 73 -11.44 -0.37 4.25
CA ARG A 73 -11.92 -0.70 2.89
C ARG A 73 -10.80 -1.19 2.00
N CYS A 74 -9.62 -0.57 2.08
CA CYS A 74 -8.40 -1.00 1.41
C CYS A 74 -8.03 -2.44 1.81
N PHE A 75 -7.99 -2.72 3.11
CA PHE A 75 -7.69 -4.05 3.62
C PHE A 75 -8.70 -5.10 3.14
N LEU A 76 -9.99 -4.78 3.16
CA LEU A 76 -11.04 -5.66 2.66
C LEU A 76 -10.92 -5.90 1.15
N ALA A 77 -10.63 -4.85 0.36
CA ALA A 77 -10.39 -4.98 -1.07
C ALA A 77 -9.18 -5.87 -1.35
N MET A 78 -8.05 -5.67 -0.64
CA MET A 78 -6.89 -6.54 -0.73
C MET A 78 -7.24 -7.99 -0.37
N LYS A 79 -7.92 -8.22 0.76
CA LYS A 79 -8.33 -9.57 1.18
C LYS A 79 -9.22 -10.24 0.13
N ASN A 80 -10.17 -9.51 -0.45
CA ASN A 80 -11.05 -10.01 -1.49
C ASN A 80 -10.28 -10.32 -2.79
N ALA A 81 -9.34 -9.46 -3.18
CA ALA A 81 -8.46 -9.66 -4.33
C ALA A 81 -7.59 -10.89 -4.18
N LEU A 82 -7.04 -11.11 -2.99
CA LEU A 82 -6.24 -12.28 -2.69
C LEU A 82 -7.10 -13.54 -2.61
N GLY A 83 -8.37 -13.44 -2.24
CA GLY A 83 -9.36 -14.52 -2.33
C GLY A 83 -8.85 -15.83 -1.72
N SER A 84 -8.81 -16.88 -2.55
CA SER A 84 -8.31 -18.22 -2.22
C SER A 84 -6.84 -18.46 -2.61
N MET A 85 -6.06 -17.43 -2.93
CA MET A 85 -4.64 -17.60 -3.25
C MET A 85 -3.89 -18.28 -2.11
N GLU A 86 -3.03 -19.24 -2.47
CA GLU A 86 -2.13 -19.90 -1.52
C GLU A 86 -1.34 -18.87 -0.71
N ARG A 87 -1.09 -19.19 0.56
CA ARG A 87 -0.42 -18.38 1.60
C ARG A 87 0.56 -17.32 1.06
N VAL A 88 0.03 -16.14 0.78
CA VAL A 88 0.84 -14.93 0.57
C VAL A 88 1.15 -14.36 1.96
N SER A 89 2.43 -14.13 2.23
CA SER A 89 2.83 -13.48 3.49
C SER A 89 2.46 -12.00 3.43
N VAL A 90 1.69 -11.54 4.42
CA VAL A 90 1.27 -10.14 4.55
C VAL A 90 1.80 -9.60 5.87
N PHE A 91 2.57 -8.52 5.80
CA PHE A 91 3.06 -7.78 6.95
C PHE A 91 2.32 -6.46 7.08
N PHE A 92 1.91 -6.11 8.29
CA PHE A 92 1.24 -4.83 8.58
C PHE A 92 2.29 -3.90 9.18
N LEU A 93 2.55 -2.79 8.51
CA LEU A 93 3.54 -1.82 8.96
C LEU A 93 2.84 -0.54 9.38
N ASN A 94 2.94 -0.27 10.68
CA ASN A 94 2.50 0.96 11.29
C ASN A 94 3.51 2.07 10.97
N THR A 95 3.12 2.97 10.08
CA THR A 95 3.93 4.09 9.63
C THR A 95 3.67 5.33 10.50
N LYS A 96 4.63 6.26 10.52
CA LYS A 96 4.55 7.52 11.29
C LYS A 96 4.37 7.33 12.79
N ALA A 97 4.85 6.22 13.33
CA ALA A 97 4.75 5.96 14.76
C ALA A 97 5.49 7.01 15.61
N ASP A 98 6.55 7.59 15.05
CA ASP A 98 7.33 8.70 15.59
C ASP A 98 6.56 10.02 15.64
N CYS A 99 5.61 10.28 14.73
CA CYS A 99 4.85 11.52 14.71
C CYS A 99 4.01 11.72 15.99
N ILE A 100 3.55 10.63 16.62
CA ILE A 100 2.86 10.72 17.92
C ILE A 100 3.83 11.17 19.02
N SER A 101 5.05 10.65 19.03
CA SER A 101 6.06 11.07 20.02
C SER A 101 6.44 12.53 19.84
N ILE A 102 6.67 12.96 18.60
CA ILE A 102 7.02 14.34 18.26
C ILE A 102 5.90 15.31 18.64
N ALA A 103 4.63 14.96 18.32
CA ALA A 103 3.48 15.81 18.67
C ALA A 103 3.30 15.95 20.18
N ASN A 104 3.59 14.90 20.96
CA ASN A 104 3.51 14.96 22.42
C ASN A 104 4.68 15.74 23.04
N ASP A 105 5.89 15.68 22.46
CA ASP A 105 7.03 16.46 22.92
C ASP A 105 6.79 17.97 22.78
N TYR A 106 6.15 18.42 21.69
CA TYR A 106 5.77 19.84 21.51
C TYR A 106 4.62 20.32 22.41
N LEU A 107 3.78 19.42 22.93
CA LEU A 107 2.72 19.78 23.87
C LEU A 107 3.22 19.95 25.32
N LEU A 108 4.42 19.46 25.62
CA LEU A 108 5.06 19.60 26.93
C LEU A 108 5.89 20.90 27.06
N ASP A 109 6.19 21.56 25.94
CA ASP A 109 6.95 22.81 25.88
C ASP A 109 6.06 24.08 25.92
N ASP A 110 4.73 23.92 25.91
CA ASP A 110 3.74 25.02 25.89
C ASP A 110 3.08 25.29 27.27
N ASP A 111 3.59 24.73 28.38
CA ASP A 111 3.17 25.11 29.75
C ASP A 111 4.13 26.17 30.33
N PRO A 112 3.68 27.44 30.55
CA PRO A 112 4.45 28.46 31.27
C PRO A 112 4.48 28.27 32.80
#